data_AF-A0A352NF00-F1
#
_entry.id   AF-A0A352NF00-F1
#
_cell.length_a   1.000
_cell.length_b   1.000
_cell.length_c   1.000
_cell.angle_alpha   90.00
_cell.angle_beta   90.00
_cell.angle_gamma   90.00
#
_symmetry.space_group_name_H-M   'P 1'
#
loop_
_entity.id
_entity.type
_entity.pdbx_description
1 polymer ?
#
loop_
_entity_poly.entity_id
_entity_poly.type
_entity_poly.pdbx_seq_one_letter_code
_entity_poly.pdbx_strand_id
1 'polypeptide(L)'
;GNHTGEGWFLTGEMIELLQNGVQNIVCLQPFGCLPNHIVGKGMLKELRRQYPGANISPIDYDPGVSAVNQLNRIRLMMATAKKAMKKEVTV
;
A
#
# COMPACT_ATOMS: atom_id res chain seq x y z
N GLY A 1 7.01 -15.24 -11.61
CA GLY A 1 5.72 -14.96 -10.98
C GLY A 1 4.79 -16.16 -11.03
N ASN A 2 5.21 -17.29 -10.45
CA ASN A 2 4.39 -18.49 -10.16
C ASN A 2 5.16 -19.46 -9.23
N HIS A 3 6.32 -19.05 -8.71
CA HIS A 3 7.19 -19.90 -7.92
C HIS A 3 7.11 -19.49 -6.44
N THR A 4 7.05 -20.48 -5.57
CA THR A 4 7.06 -20.29 -4.11
C THR A 4 8.33 -19.53 -3.70
N GLY A 5 8.18 -18.47 -2.89
CA GLY A 5 9.30 -17.69 -2.35
C GLY A 5 9.55 -16.33 -3.01
N GLU A 6 8.88 -15.99 -4.12
CA GLU A 6 9.01 -14.68 -4.78
C GLU A 6 8.24 -13.54 -4.06
N GLY A 7 7.56 -13.82 -2.94
CA GLY A 7 6.70 -12.84 -2.27
C GLY A 7 7.40 -11.60 -1.72
N TRP A 8 8.73 -11.63 -1.60
CA TRP A 8 9.53 -10.47 -1.20
C TRP A 8 9.55 -9.37 -2.28
N PHE A 9 9.31 -9.70 -3.55
CA PHE A 9 9.31 -8.73 -4.66
C PHE A 9 8.35 -7.57 -4.40
N LEU A 10 7.15 -7.87 -3.89
CA LEU A 10 6.14 -6.84 -3.58
C LEU A 10 6.68 -5.79 -2.60
N THR A 11 7.36 -6.22 -1.54
CA THR A 11 7.98 -5.29 -0.59
C THR A 11 9.15 -4.54 -1.24
N GLY A 12 9.93 -5.22 -2.08
CA GLY A 12 11.02 -4.59 -2.86
C GLY A 12 10.52 -3.46 -3.76
N GLU A 13 9.46 -3.69 -4.53
CA GLU A 13 8.84 -2.67 -5.39
C GLU A 13 8.28 -1.50 -4.57
N MET A 14 7.67 -1.75 -3.40
CA MET A 14 7.25 -0.66 -2.51
C MET A 14 8.44 0.18 -2.04
N ILE A 15 9.57 -0.45 -1.71
CA ILE A 15 10.80 0.26 -1.29
C ILE A 15 11.35 1.10 -2.44
N GLU A 16 11.42 0.55 -3.64
CA GLU A 16 11.89 1.26 -4.84
C GLU A 16 11.01 2.50 -5.11
N LEU A 17 9.68 2.36 -5.05
CA LEU A 17 8.76 3.48 -5.20
C LEU A 17 8.99 4.56 -4.14
N LEU A 18 9.14 4.18 -2.88
CA LEU A 18 9.39 5.11 -1.78
C LEU A 18 10.73 5.85 -1.94
N GLN A 19 11.78 5.16 -2.38
CA GLN A 19 13.09 5.76 -2.67
C GLN A 19 13.04 6.74 -3.84
N ASN A 20 12.16 6.51 -4.81
CA ASN A 20 11.90 7.41 -5.93
C ASN A 20 10.89 8.53 -5.60
N GLY A 21 10.56 8.74 -4.32
CA GLY A 21 9.68 9.82 -3.86
C GLY A 21 8.18 9.56 -4.00
N VAL A 22 7.78 8.35 -4.39
CA VAL A 22 6.36 7.95 -4.45
C VAL A 22 5.90 7.56 -3.05
N GLN A 23 5.39 8.55 -2.32
CA GLN A 23 4.95 8.38 -0.93
C GLN A 23 3.59 7.68 -0.78
N ASN A 24 2.76 7.67 -1.83
CA ASN A 24 1.39 7.13 -1.77
C ASN A 24 1.27 5.89 -2.65
N ILE A 25 1.02 4.72 -2.06
CA ILE A 25 1.00 3.43 -2.76
C ILE A 25 -0.33 2.72 -2.47
N VAL A 26 -1.03 2.31 -3.52
CA VAL A 26 -2.20 1.41 -3.42
C VAL A 26 -1.77 0.02 -3.85
N CYS A 27 -1.94 -0.97 -2.97
CA CYS A 27 -1.68 -2.37 -3.29
C CYS A 27 -3.02 -3.08 -3.50
N LEU A 28 -3.46 -3.22 -4.75
CA LEU A 28 -4.62 -4.04 -5.09
C LEU A 28 -4.19 -5.51 -5.10
N GLN A 29 -4.82 -6.32 -4.25
CA GLN A 29 -4.44 -7.72 -4.06
C GLN A 29 -5.66 -8.64 -4.08
N PRO A 30 -5.58 -9.83 -4.71
CA PRO A 30 -6.64 -10.83 -4.57
C PRO A 30 -6.68 -11.33 -3.12
N PHE A 31 -7.89 -11.50 -2.59
CA PHE A 31 -8.08 -11.99 -1.23
C PHE A 31 -7.43 -13.38 -1.04
N GLY A 32 -6.80 -13.60 0.11
CA GLY A 32 -6.16 -14.87 0.44
C GLY A 32 -4.81 -15.13 -0.25
N CYS A 33 -4.30 -14.22 -1.08
CA CYS A 33 -2.96 -14.32 -1.65
C CYS A 33 -1.89 -14.20 -0.55
N LEU A 34 -1.30 -15.33 -0.14
CA LEU A 34 -0.33 -15.41 0.95
C LEU A 34 0.87 -14.47 0.79
N PRO A 35 1.52 -14.34 -0.39
CA PRO A 35 2.55 -13.34 -0.61
C PRO A 35 2.10 -11.92 -0.25
N ASN A 36 0.91 -11.51 -0.67
CA ASN A 36 0.44 -10.15 -0.45
C ASN A 36 -0.03 -9.94 0.99
N HIS A 37 -0.71 -10.94 1.57
CA HIS A 37 -1.30 -10.85 2.91
C HIS A 37 -0.32 -11.08 4.06
N ILE A 38 0.67 -11.96 3.89
CA ILE A 38 1.67 -12.26 4.94
C ILE A 38 2.89 -11.37 4.76
N VAL A 39 3.51 -11.39 3.56
CA VAL A 39 4.74 -10.63 3.32
C VAL A 39 4.40 -9.16 3.11
N GLY A 40 3.62 -8.82 2.09
CA GLY A 40 3.29 -7.41 1.75
C GLY A 40 2.68 -6.65 2.93
N LYS A 41 1.54 -7.12 3.44
CA LYS A 41 0.83 -6.47 4.56
C LYS A 41 1.62 -6.54 5.87
N GLY A 42 2.36 -7.63 6.11
CA GLY A 42 3.22 -7.78 7.30
C GLY A 42 4.34 -6.73 7.37
N MET A 43 4.87 -6.35 6.21
CA MET A 43 5.96 -5.37 6.12
C MET A 43 5.52 -3.90 6.26
N LEU A 44 4.22 -3.60 6.17
CA LEU A 44 3.72 -2.22 6.18
C LEU A 44 4.13 -1.42 7.43
N LYS A 45 4.17 -2.05 8.61
CA LYS A 45 4.57 -1.38 9.85
C LYS A 45 6.03 -0.93 9.77
N GLU A 46 6.89 -1.79 9.26
CA GLU A 46 8.31 -1.54 9.13
C GLU A 46 8.61 -0.52 8.03
N LEU A 47 7.92 -0.62 6.88
CA LEU A 47 8.02 0.38 5.81
C LEU A 47 7.65 1.78 6.32
N ARG A 48 6.56 1.91 7.09
CA ARG A 48 6.20 3.22 7.68
C ARG A 48 7.19 3.72 8.72
N ARG A 49 7.91 2.82 9.40
CA ARG A 49 8.98 3.17 10.35
C ARG A 49 10.20 3.73 9.62
N GLN A 50 10.61 3.10 8.52
CA GLN A 50 11.77 3.51 7.74
C GLN A 50 11.48 4.69 6.82
N TYR A 51 10.24 4.82 6.33
CA TYR A 51 9.78 5.86 5.43
C TYR A 51 8.59 6.60 6.08
N PRO A 52 8.83 7.65 6.90
CA PRO A 52 7.77 8.32 7.67
C PRO A 52 6.65 8.95 6.83
N GLY A 53 6.92 9.24 5.56
CA GLY A 53 5.94 9.74 4.60
C GLY A 53 5.10 8.67 3.90
N ALA A 54 5.40 7.37 4.13
CA ALA A 54 4.77 6.28 3.42
C ALA A 54 3.27 6.13 3.78
N ASN A 55 2.42 6.49 2.82
CA ASN A 55 0.98 6.30 2.84
C ASN A 55 0.61 5.10 1.94
N ILE A 56 0.81 3.89 2.48
CA ILE A 56 0.57 2.63 1.77
C ILE A 56 -0.79 2.06 2.20
N SER A 57 -1.64 1.70 1.23
CA SER A 57 -2.98 1.15 1.46
C SER A 57 -3.18 -0.18 0.71
N PRO A 58 -3.18 -1.33 1.42
CA PRO A 58 -3.60 -2.60 0.83
C PRO A 58 -5.12 -2.66 0.67
N ILE A 59 -5.59 -3.14 -0.48
CA ILE A 59 -7.01 -3.26 -0.84
C ILE A 59 -7.27 -4.64 -1.40
N ASP A 60 -8.11 -5.40 -0.70
CA ASP A 60 -8.52 -6.73 -1.13
C ASP A 60 -9.59 -6.62 -2.21
N TYR A 61 -9.29 -7.19 -3.38
CA TYR A 61 -10.23 -7.38 -4.47
C TYR A 61 -10.79 -8.80 -4.36
N ASP A 62 -12.04 -8.89 -3.91
CA ASP A 62 -12.76 -10.14 -3.72
C ASP A 62 -14.20 -9.98 -4.26
N PRO A 63 -14.70 -10.92 -5.07
CA PRO A 63 -16.09 -10.88 -5.56
C PRO A 63 -17.14 -10.86 -4.44
N GLY A 64 -16.82 -11.38 -3.25
CA GLY A 64 -17.69 -11.37 -2.08
C GLY A 64 -17.75 -10.02 -1.33
N VAL A 65 -16.87 -9.07 -1.66
CA VAL A 65 -16.77 -7.78 -0.98
C VAL A 65 -17.37 -6.67 -1.85
N SER A 66 -18.20 -5.81 -1.24
CA SER A 66 -18.78 -4.66 -1.94
C SER A 66 -17.70 -3.75 -2.53
N ALA A 67 -17.91 -3.30 -3.78
CA ALA A 67 -17.09 -2.29 -4.44
C ALA A 67 -16.99 -0.99 -3.61
N VAL A 68 -18.00 -0.70 -2.78
CA VAL A 68 -18.01 0.44 -1.86
C VAL A 68 -16.87 0.36 -0.84
N ASN A 69 -16.53 -0.82 -0.34
CA ASN A 69 -15.40 -0.99 0.59
C ASN A 69 -14.07 -0.60 -0.08
N GLN A 70 -13.85 -1.06 -1.31
CA GLN A 70 -12.64 -0.74 -2.08
C GLN A 70 -12.54 0.78 -2.32
N LEU A 71 -13.63 1.40 -2.78
CA LEU A 71 -13.70 2.84 -3.00
C LEU A 71 -13.45 3.65 -1.72
N ASN A 72 -13.99 3.22 -0.58
CA ASN A 72 -13.79 3.91 0.69
C ASN A 72 -12.33 3.86 1.16
N ARG A 73 -11.63 2.73 0.94
CA ARG A 73 -10.20 2.62 1.24
C ARG A 73 -9.36 3.56 0.38
N ILE A 74 -9.65 3.64 -0.92
CA ILE A 74 -8.97 4.58 -1.83
C ILE A 74 -9.25 6.02 -1.41
N ARG A 75 -10.52 6.36 -1.10
CA ARG A 75 -10.90 7.71 -0.64
C ARG A 75 -10.17 8.11 0.64
N LEU A 76 -10.04 7.20 1.61
CA LEU A 76 -9.34 7.46 2.86
C LEU A 76 -7.83 7.66 2.64
N MET A 77 -7.22 6.85 1.77
CA MET A 77 -5.82 7.03 1.36
C MET A 77 -5.62 8.40 0.71
N MET A 78 -6.46 8.78 -0.26
CA MET A 78 -6.38 10.07 -0.94
C MET A 78 -6.62 11.25 0.00
N ALA A 79 -7.51 11.13 0.98
CA ALA A 79 -7.72 12.17 1.99
C ALA A 79 -6.45 12.40 2.82
N THR A 80 -5.74 11.32 3.17
CA THR A 80 -4.44 11.39 3.86
C THR A 80 -3.38 12.06 2.97
N ALA A 81 -3.31 11.66 1.69
CA ALA A 81 -2.39 12.26 0.71
C ALA A 81 -2.63 13.78 0.56
N LYS A 82 -3.89 14.20 0.37
CA LYS A 82 -4.26 15.62 0.26
C LYS A 82 -3.91 16.41 1.52
N LYS A 83 -4.07 15.82 2.71
CA LYS A 83 -3.70 16.46 3.98
C LYS A 83 -2.19 16.65 4.09
N ALA A 84 -1.39 15.68 3.66
CA ALA A 84 0.07 15.78 3.62
C ALA A 84 0.54 16.88 2.65
N MET A 85 -0.01 16.92 1.43
CA MET A 85 0.32 17.95 0.44
C MET A 85 0.01 19.37 0.94
N LYS A 86 -1.14 19.58 1.61
CA LYS A 86 -1.46 20.88 2.20
C LYS A 86 -0.43 21.30 3.25
N LYS A 87 0.09 20.34 4.04
CA LYS A 87 1.13 20.62 5.03
C LYS A 87 2.44 21.06 4.37
N GLU A 88 2.84 20.45 3.26
CA GLU A 88 4.05 20.81 2.52
C GLU A 88 3.98 22.23 1.91
N VAL A 89 2.81 22.66 1.44
CA VAL A 89 2.63 24.01 0.83
C VAL A 89 2.60 25.15 1.87
N THR A 90 2.33 24.83 3.14
CA THR A 90 2.19 25.85 4.20
C THR A 90 3.51 26.06 4.99
N VAL A 91 4.59 25.39 4.59
CA VAL A 91 5.91 25.43 5.24
C VAL A 91 6.91 26.12 4.32
#